data_AF-A0A8J7I4I8-F1
#
_entry.id   AF-A0A8J7I4I8-F1
#
_cell.length_a   1.000
_cell.length_b   1.000
_cell.length_c   1.000
_cell.angle_alpha   90.00
_cell.angle_beta   90.00
_cell.angle_gamma   90.00
#
_symmetry.space_group_name_H-M   'P 1'
#
loop_
_entity.id
_entity.type
_entity.pdbx_description
1 polymer ?
#
loop_
_entity_poly.entity_id
_entity_poly.type
_entity_poly.pdbx_seq_one_letter_code
_entity_poly.pdbx_strand_id
1 'polypeptide(L)'
;MQIDFHHSVTYVAARLAGFEHKAASTIAYSAQYVDDAINDGLIRFDNGALFSRISSAHKMLDYRNFQTLANYRVWIPFHFLPGNAGLKAGEDPDGKFIDKLICRPNSNVAQQMVRECIQQRHSPYGLYRLGITMHVYVDTWAHQGFAGVNHRVNEAKNLLDENGKPDYNLMDRLQNYFVSEALPLGHGAVLSHPDRPFLSWGYINGRGETITRNNPKDFLEAADQMCKAMRRYLAGDPDANVPGLPELDKIFIDFMLRNITDNSGSVRHQKWLDAIAEGKFSFGKADVTYIPKGKDSWKHQALGTEDLVERKNEIFPYQPSFLASDWKLFHDALQSHHFYIIHDLLPKYGICVA
;
A
#
# COMPACT_ATOMS: atom_id res chain seq x y z
N MET A 1 -3.94 -3.56 -1.11
CA MET A 1 -4.96 -4.10 -0.15
C MET A 1 -6.07 -3.09 0.11
N GLN A 2 -7.06 -3.42 0.96
CA GLN A 2 -8.09 -2.47 1.40
C GLN A 2 -7.76 -1.84 2.77
N ILE A 3 -8.53 -0.81 3.14
CA ILE A 3 -8.31 0.03 4.33
C ILE A 3 -8.24 -0.74 5.66
N ASP A 4 -8.94 -1.86 5.78
CA ASP A 4 -8.84 -2.74 6.94
C ASP A 4 -7.44 -3.31 7.15
N PHE A 5 -6.65 -3.47 6.09
CA PHE A 5 -5.25 -3.86 6.21
C PHE A 5 -4.32 -2.64 6.26
N HIS A 6 -4.33 -1.80 5.23
CA HIS A 6 -3.37 -0.70 5.08
C HIS A 6 -3.41 0.30 6.23
N HIS A 7 -4.57 0.52 6.86
CA HIS A 7 -4.68 1.33 8.07
C HIS A 7 -4.58 0.49 9.35
N SER A 8 -5.56 -0.37 9.63
CA SER A 8 -5.69 -1.01 10.95
C SER A 8 -4.62 -2.05 11.25
N VAL A 9 -4.30 -2.96 10.32
CA VAL A 9 -3.25 -3.95 10.56
C VAL A 9 -1.87 -3.29 10.62
N THR A 10 -1.64 -2.25 9.82
CA THR A 10 -0.42 -1.41 9.94
C THR A 10 -0.30 -0.78 11.32
N TYR A 11 -1.38 -0.21 11.85
CA TYR A 11 -1.39 0.35 13.21
C TYR A 11 -1.07 -0.72 14.27
N VAL A 12 -1.73 -1.87 14.19
CA VAL A 12 -1.51 -3.01 15.10
C VAL A 12 -0.06 -3.47 15.04
N ALA A 13 0.49 -3.68 13.83
CA ALA A 13 1.88 -4.08 13.64
C ALA A 13 2.87 -3.04 14.21
N ALA A 14 2.60 -1.74 14.05
CA ALA A 14 3.43 -0.68 14.62
C ALA A 14 3.41 -0.67 16.14
N ARG A 15 2.23 -0.79 16.77
CA ARG A 15 2.14 -0.88 18.23
C ARG A 15 2.85 -2.12 18.78
N LEU A 16 2.68 -3.27 18.13
CA LEU A 16 3.34 -4.54 18.52
C LEU A 16 4.86 -4.53 18.25
N ALA A 17 5.32 -3.71 17.31
CA ALA A 17 6.73 -3.45 17.09
C ALA A 17 7.36 -2.58 18.19
N GLY A 18 6.55 -1.83 18.96
CA GLY A 18 7.00 -0.98 20.07
C GLY A 18 6.84 0.53 19.81
N PHE A 19 6.12 0.93 18.75
CA PHE A 19 5.81 2.35 18.56
C PHE A 19 4.74 2.82 19.53
N GLU A 20 4.94 4.03 20.07
CA GLU A 20 3.92 4.75 20.82
C GLU A 20 2.72 5.09 19.95
N HIS A 21 1.56 5.27 20.58
CA HIS A 21 0.28 5.52 19.91
C HIS A 21 0.37 6.57 18.80
N LYS A 22 0.91 7.76 19.09
CA LYS A 22 1.02 8.86 18.12
C LYS A 22 1.81 8.46 16.87
N ALA A 23 2.96 7.81 17.05
CA ALA A 23 3.80 7.41 15.93
C ALA A 23 3.15 6.28 15.11
N ALA A 24 2.53 5.30 15.79
CA ALA A 24 1.78 4.24 15.13
C ALA A 24 0.60 4.79 14.30
N SER A 25 -0.12 5.79 14.82
CA SER A 25 -1.20 6.47 14.09
C SER A 25 -0.67 7.21 12.85
N THR A 26 0.47 7.91 12.94
CA THR A 26 1.09 8.57 11.78
C THR A 26 1.51 7.56 10.70
N ILE A 27 2.12 6.43 11.10
CA ILE A 27 2.54 5.37 10.18
C ILE A 27 1.31 4.76 9.48
N ALA A 28 0.27 4.40 10.24
CA ALA A 28 -0.95 3.81 9.72
C ALA A 28 -1.75 4.75 8.81
N TYR A 29 -1.88 6.02 9.20
CA TYR A 29 -2.52 7.03 8.38
C TYR A 29 -1.75 7.20 7.07
N SER A 30 -0.42 7.32 7.14
CA SER A 30 0.42 7.47 5.94
C SER A 30 0.31 6.27 5.01
N ALA A 31 0.27 5.05 5.56
CA ALA A 31 0.09 3.84 4.75
C ALA A 31 -1.23 3.89 3.97
N GLN A 32 -2.36 4.14 4.64
CA GLN A 32 -3.65 4.26 3.97
C GLN A 32 -3.73 5.45 3.00
N TYR A 33 -3.09 6.56 3.34
CA TYR A 33 -3.17 7.79 2.54
C TYR A 33 -2.48 7.65 1.17
N VAL A 34 -1.62 6.64 0.97
CA VAL A 34 -1.08 6.29 -0.35
C VAL A 34 -2.22 6.02 -1.35
N ASP A 35 -3.24 5.26 -0.95
CA ASP A 35 -4.40 4.95 -1.79
C ASP A 35 -5.35 6.16 -2.01
N ASP A 36 -5.33 7.13 -1.09
CA ASP A 36 -6.25 8.27 -1.10
C ASP A 36 -5.66 9.54 -1.73
N ALA A 37 -4.33 9.60 -1.90
CA ALA A 37 -3.57 10.72 -2.46
C ALA A 37 -3.65 10.77 -4.00
N ILE A 38 -4.83 11.16 -4.48
CA ILE A 38 -5.18 11.27 -5.92
C ILE A 38 -4.94 12.66 -6.54
N ASN A 39 -4.44 13.63 -5.76
CA ASN A 39 -4.25 15.00 -6.21
C ASN A 39 -2.75 15.32 -6.28
N ASP A 40 -2.30 15.84 -7.43
CA ASP A 40 -0.94 16.29 -7.68
C ASP A 40 -0.88 17.80 -7.97
N GLY A 41 0.33 18.32 -8.15
CA GLY A 41 0.57 19.67 -8.65
C GLY A 41 0.98 20.69 -7.59
N LEU A 42 0.91 21.96 -7.97
CA LEU A 42 1.48 23.09 -7.22
C LEU A 42 0.43 23.75 -6.30
N ILE A 43 0.74 23.82 -5.01
CA ILE A 43 0.08 24.67 -4.03
C ILE A 43 0.75 26.04 -4.04
N ARG A 44 -0.07 27.09 -4.04
CA ARG A 44 0.35 28.50 -4.00
C ARG A 44 -0.16 29.14 -2.71
N PHE A 45 0.71 29.85 -2.03
CA PHE A 45 0.34 30.60 -0.83
C PHE A 45 0.29 32.11 -1.09
N ASP A 46 -0.49 32.82 -0.29
CA ASP A 46 -0.67 34.28 -0.35
C ASP A 46 0.61 35.09 -0.07
N ASN A 47 1.58 34.50 0.63
CA ASN A 47 2.92 35.07 0.84
C ASN A 47 3.91 34.79 -0.30
N GLY A 48 3.46 34.15 -1.39
CA GLY A 48 4.30 33.78 -2.54
C GLY A 48 5.06 32.46 -2.39
N ALA A 49 4.97 31.77 -1.25
CA ALA A 49 5.54 30.43 -1.09
C ALA A 49 4.80 29.42 -2.00
N LEU A 50 5.53 28.38 -2.38
CA LEU A 50 5.05 27.32 -3.27
C LEU A 50 5.35 25.95 -2.68
N PHE A 51 4.46 24.99 -2.87
CA PHE A 51 4.69 23.60 -2.50
C PHE A 51 4.21 22.65 -3.60
N SER A 52 5.10 21.81 -4.13
CA SER A 52 4.76 20.84 -5.18
C SER A 52 4.51 19.48 -4.56
N ARG A 53 3.45 18.80 -4.98
CA ARG A 53 3.13 17.43 -4.54
C ARG A 53 2.88 16.51 -5.73
N ILE A 54 2.98 15.22 -5.50
CA ILE A 54 2.66 14.17 -6.48
C ILE A 54 1.45 13.36 -5.97
N SER A 55 0.79 12.66 -6.88
CA SER A 55 -0.19 11.64 -6.52
C SER A 55 0.48 10.28 -6.42
N SER A 56 -0.06 9.43 -5.55
CA SER A 56 0.27 8.00 -5.47
C SER A 56 -0.91 7.10 -5.78
N ALA A 57 -2.06 7.67 -6.14
CA ALA A 57 -3.23 6.94 -6.60
C ALA A 57 -3.94 7.67 -7.75
N HIS A 58 -4.78 6.95 -8.50
CA HIS A 58 -5.56 7.50 -9.61
C HIS A 58 -7.04 7.67 -9.25
N LYS A 59 -7.73 8.61 -9.91
CA LYS A 59 -9.20 8.74 -9.83
C LYS A 59 -9.87 7.58 -10.59
N MET A 60 -10.95 7.01 -10.04
CA MET A 60 -11.74 5.93 -10.67
C MET A 60 -12.22 6.26 -12.10
N LEU A 61 -12.46 7.55 -12.42
CA LEU A 61 -12.88 7.99 -13.76
C LEU A 61 -11.73 8.03 -14.78
N ASP A 62 -10.49 8.09 -14.30
CA ASP A 62 -9.29 8.34 -15.10
C ASP A 62 -8.80 7.04 -15.76
N TYR A 63 -9.17 5.88 -15.19
CA TYR A 63 -8.89 4.55 -15.74
C TYR A 63 -9.40 4.32 -17.18
N ARG A 64 -10.38 5.11 -17.65
CA ARG A 64 -10.90 5.01 -19.03
C ARG A 64 -10.05 5.74 -20.08
N ASN A 65 -9.14 6.63 -19.69
CA ASN A 65 -8.49 7.60 -20.60
C ASN A 65 -6.95 7.67 -20.56
N PHE A 66 -6.25 6.75 -19.88
CA PHE A 66 -4.83 6.98 -19.61
C PHE A 66 -3.84 6.83 -20.78
N GLN A 67 -3.02 7.87 -20.93
CA GLN A 67 -1.67 7.81 -21.50
C GLN A 67 -0.81 6.88 -20.63
N THR A 68 -0.27 5.83 -21.24
CA THR A 68 0.39 4.69 -20.58
C THR A 68 1.52 5.06 -19.60
N LEU A 69 2.20 6.21 -19.81
CA LEU A 69 3.35 6.65 -19.03
C LEU A 69 2.98 7.18 -17.63
N ALA A 70 1.84 7.88 -17.50
CA ALA A 70 1.39 8.44 -16.23
C ALA A 70 1.05 7.34 -15.20
N ASN A 71 0.57 6.19 -15.69
CA ASN A 71 0.23 5.05 -14.85
C ASN A 71 1.47 4.36 -14.26
N TYR A 72 2.57 4.28 -15.02
CA TYR A 72 3.79 3.63 -14.53
C TYR A 72 4.42 4.38 -13.36
N ARG A 73 4.33 5.72 -13.36
CA ARG A 73 4.85 6.61 -12.31
C ARG A 73 4.08 6.53 -10.99
N VAL A 74 2.88 5.96 -11.01
CA VAL A 74 2.08 5.74 -9.81
C VAL A 74 2.13 4.26 -9.40
N TRP A 75 1.84 3.35 -10.33
CA TRP A 75 1.74 1.93 -9.99
C TRP A 75 3.05 1.30 -9.53
N ILE A 76 4.13 1.45 -10.30
CA ILE A 76 5.38 0.75 -10.00
C ILE A 76 5.99 1.18 -8.66
N PRO A 77 6.08 2.48 -8.32
CA PRO A 77 6.69 2.90 -7.06
C PRO A 77 5.82 2.70 -5.82
N PHE A 78 4.48 2.59 -5.97
CA PHE A 78 3.56 2.58 -4.82
C PHE A 78 2.74 1.30 -4.65
N HIS A 79 2.44 0.55 -5.71
CA HIS A 79 1.51 -0.60 -5.64
C HIS A 79 2.09 -1.89 -6.25
N PHE A 80 2.91 -1.79 -7.29
CA PHE A 80 3.43 -2.93 -8.04
C PHE A 80 4.95 -2.93 -8.05
N LEU A 81 5.55 -3.00 -6.85
CA LEU A 81 7.00 -3.03 -6.72
C LEU A 81 7.59 -4.27 -7.41
N PRO A 82 8.46 -4.09 -8.43
CA PRO A 82 9.09 -5.19 -9.15
C PRO A 82 9.82 -6.16 -8.23
N GLY A 83 9.66 -7.47 -8.47
CA GLY A 83 10.28 -8.51 -7.65
C GLY A 83 11.63 -9.01 -8.16
N ASN A 84 12.05 -8.63 -9.38
CA ASN A 84 13.22 -9.18 -10.09
C ASN A 84 13.26 -10.73 -10.08
N ALA A 85 12.10 -11.38 -10.18
CA ALA A 85 11.94 -12.84 -9.99
C ALA A 85 12.56 -13.41 -8.69
N GLY A 86 12.79 -12.57 -7.68
CA GLY A 86 13.45 -12.95 -6.43
C GLY A 86 14.99 -12.89 -6.46
N LEU A 87 15.61 -12.53 -7.58
CA LEU A 87 17.07 -12.45 -7.72
C LEU A 87 17.65 -11.17 -7.10
N LYS A 88 18.95 -11.18 -6.84
CA LYS A 88 19.67 -10.05 -6.22
C LYS A 88 19.97 -8.95 -7.25
N ALA A 89 20.43 -7.80 -6.77
CA ALA A 89 20.91 -6.73 -7.65
C ALA A 89 22.11 -7.20 -8.47
N GLY A 90 22.14 -6.85 -9.75
CA GLY A 90 23.13 -7.34 -10.71
C GLY A 90 22.87 -8.74 -11.30
N GLU A 91 21.83 -9.44 -10.83
CA GLU A 91 21.37 -10.71 -11.40
C GLU A 91 20.10 -10.47 -12.23
N ASP A 92 20.05 -11.09 -13.40
CA ASP A 92 18.91 -11.00 -14.32
C ASP A 92 18.19 -12.34 -14.41
N PRO A 93 16.86 -12.38 -14.32
CA PRO A 93 16.12 -13.61 -14.56
C PRO A 93 16.20 -14.01 -16.02
N ASP A 94 16.22 -15.32 -16.25
CA ASP A 94 15.98 -15.88 -17.57
C ASP A 94 14.62 -15.42 -18.10
N GLY A 95 14.53 -15.13 -19.40
CA GLY A 95 13.28 -14.75 -20.04
C GLY A 95 13.24 -13.29 -20.50
N LYS A 96 12.10 -12.63 -20.28
CA LYS A 96 11.82 -11.28 -20.81
C LYS A 96 11.86 -10.24 -19.71
N PHE A 97 12.03 -8.97 -20.07
CA PHE A 97 12.02 -7.85 -19.12
C PHE A 97 10.81 -7.84 -18.17
N ILE A 98 9.64 -8.29 -18.66
CA ILE A 98 8.43 -8.41 -17.84
C ILE A 98 8.62 -9.31 -16.62
N ASP A 99 9.45 -10.36 -16.68
CA ASP A 99 9.72 -11.26 -15.56
C ASP A 99 10.37 -10.51 -14.37
N LYS A 100 11.10 -9.44 -14.65
CA LYS A 100 11.64 -8.55 -13.62
C LYS A 100 10.56 -7.72 -12.90
N LEU A 101 9.54 -7.31 -13.64
CA LEU A 101 8.47 -6.41 -13.18
C LEU A 101 7.37 -7.10 -12.36
N ILE A 102 7.31 -8.44 -12.38
CA ILE A 102 6.32 -9.19 -11.61
C ILE A 102 6.62 -9.03 -10.11
N CYS A 103 5.63 -8.58 -9.36
CA CYS A 103 5.69 -8.48 -7.90
C CYS A 103 5.96 -9.84 -7.28
N ARG A 104 6.86 -9.87 -6.30
CA ARG A 104 7.18 -11.05 -5.51
C ARG A 104 7.16 -10.67 -4.02
N PRO A 105 6.47 -11.44 -3.17
CA PRO A 105 6.41 -11.15 -1.74
C PRO A 105 7.82 -11.07 -1.14
N ASN A 106 8.08 -10.05 -0.32
CA ASN A 106 9.35 -9.91 0.40
C ASN A 106 10.61 -10.08 -0.50
N SER A 107 10.55 -9.63 -1.76
CA SER A 107 11.64 -9.76 -2.71
C SER A 107 12.92 -9.05 -2.24
N ASN A 108 14.06 -9.35 -2.86
CA ASN A 108 15.30 -8.59 -2.61
C ASN A 108 15.10 -7.08 -2.86
N VAL A 109 14.29 -6.71 -3.86
CA VAL A 109 13.94 -5.31 -4.14
C VAL A 109 13.18 -4.69 -2.96
N ALA A 110 12.17 -5.39 -2.46
CA ALA A 110 11.36 -4.97 -1.31
C ALA A 110 12.20 -4.83 -0.03
N GLN A 111 13.12 -5.77 0.23
CA GLN A 111 14.02 -5.70 1.38
C GLN A 111 15.02 -4.54 1.28
N GLN A 112 15.51 -4.21 0.09
CA GLN A 112 16.36 -3.03 -0.12
C GLN A 112 15.59 -1.70 0.04
N MET A 113 14.31 -1.67 -0.35
CA MET A 113 13.43 -0.54 -0.05
C MET A 113 13.27 -0.32 1.45
N VAL A 114 12.95 -1.37 2.21
CA VAL A 114 12.84 -1.31 3.67
C VAL A 114 14.17 -0.90 4.32
N ARG A 115 15.29 -1.48 3.87
CA ARG A 115 16.63 -1.14 4.38
C ARG A 115 16.92 0.36 4.26
N GLU A 116 16.68 0.93 3.09
CA GLU A 116 16.98 2.34 2.86
C GLU A 116 16.02 3.26 3.66
N CYS A 117 14.76 2.86 3.83
CA CYS A 117 13.84 3.55 4.74
C CYS A 117 14.37 3.60 6.18
N ILE A 118 14.95 2.50 6.67
CA ILE A 118 15.54 2.44 8.02
C ILE A 118 16.79 3.32 8.11
N GLN A 119 17.62 3.34 7.06
CA GLN A 119 18.81 4.19 6.99
C GLN A 119 18.47 5.69 6.99
N GLN A 120 17.35 6.08 6.36
CA GLN A 120 16.88 7.48 6.30
C GLN A 120 15.91 7.88 7.44
N ARG A 121 15.83 7.08 8.53
CA ARG A 121 14.84 7.26 9.60
C ARG A 121 14.89 8.61 10.35
N HIS A 122 16.01 9.33 10.25
CA HIS A 122 16.21 10.62 10.91
C HIS A 122 15.78 11.82 10.05
N SER A 123 15.28 11.59 8.83
CA SER A 123 14.65 12.63 8.03
C SER A 123 13.43 13.22 8.77
N PRO A 124 13.09 14.51 8.57
CA PRO A 124 11.93 15.14 9.21
C PRO A 124 10.60 14.41 8.95
N TYR A 125 10.53 13.68 7.84
CA TYR A 125 9.37 12.91 7.41
C TYR A 125 9.54 11.39 7.58
N GLY A 126 10.50 10.93 8.40
CA GLY A 126 10.87 9.51 8.51
C GLY A 126 9.71 8.57 8.85
N LEU A 127 8.81 8.97 9.76
CA LEU A 127 7.62 8.16 10.12
C LEU A 127 6.61 8.05 8.96
N TYR A 128 6.43 9.13 8.20
CA TYR A 128 5.53 9.14 7.04
C TYR A 128 6.10 8.24 5.93
N ARG A 129 7.42 8.32 5.71
CA ARG A 129 8.14 7.45 4.77
C ARG A 129 8.10 5.99 5.21
N LEU A 130 8.15 5.71 6.51
CA LEU A 130 7.94 4.36 7.03
C LEU A 130 6.52 3.86 6.71
N GLY A 131 5.48 4.67 6.92
CA GLY A 131 4.11 4.31 6.54
C GLY A 131 3.95 4.02 5.05
N ILE A 132 4.46 4.89 4.18
CA ILE A 132 4.48 4.67 2.72
C ILE A 132 5.25 3.38 2.38
N THR A 133 6.43 3.19 2.96
CA THR A 133 7.25 1.98 2.74
C THR A 133 6.48 0.72 3.14
N MET A 134 5.77 0.75 4.27
CA MET A 134 4.98 -0.38 4.76
C MET A 134 3.82 -0.69 3.84
N HIS A 135 3.12 0.33 3.31
CA HIS A 135 2.11 0.17 2.27
C HIS A 135 2.66 -0.60 1.07
N VAL A 136 3.73 -0.09 0.45
CA VAL A 136 4.33 -0.73 -0.75
C VAL A 136 4.86 -2.12 -0.43
N TYR A 137 5.43 -2.31 0.76
CA TYR A 137 6.00 -3.57 1.19
C TYR A 137 4.93 -4.66 1.27
N VAL A 138 3.80 -4.37 1.93
CA VAL A 138 2.71 -5.34 2.06
C VAL A 138 2.01 -5.61 0.72
N ASP A 139 1.95 -4.62 -0.18
CA ASP A 139 1.41 -4.77 -1.53
C ASP A 139 2.21 -5.80 -2.37
N THR A 140 3.45 -6.11 -2.00
CA THR A 140 4.19 -7.23 -2.62
C THR A 140 3.56 -8.60 -2.40
N TRP A 141 2.82 -8.79 -1.30
CA TRP A 141 2.01 -9.98 -1.05
C TRP A 141 0.66 -9.91 -1.75
N ALA A 142 0.00 -8.75 -1.75
CA ALA A 142 -1.30 -8.59 -2.42
C ALA A 142 -1.15 -8.88 -3.91
N HIS A 143 -0.24 -8.16 -4.58
CA HIS A 143 -0.11 -8.15 -6.02
C HIS A 143 0.88 -9.17 -6.58
N GLN A 144 1.32 -10.17 -5.80
CA GLN A 144 2.23 -11.21 -6.29
C GLN A 144 1.71 -11.90 -7.55
N GLY A 145 2.60 -12.07 -8.52
CA GLY A 145 2.26 -12.64 -9.83
C GLY A 145 1.77 -11.61 -10.87
N PHE A 146 1.51 -10.38 -10.46
CA PHE A 146 1.11 -9.28 -11.35
C PHE A 146 2.25 -8.25 -11.49
N ALA A 147 2.14 -7.37 -12.49
CA ALA A 147 3.09 -6.29 -12.76
C ALA A 147 2.34 -4.97 -12.99
N GLY A 148 2.97 -3.84 -12.63
CA GLY A 148 2.41 -2.48 -12.77
C GLY A 148 2.36 -1.95 -14.21
N VAL A 149 2.13 -2.81 -15.20
CA VAL A 149 2.13 -2.47 -16.63
C VAL A 149 1.01 -3.17 -17.38
N ASN A 150 0.64 -2.70 -18.59
CA ASN A 150 -0.26 -3.46 -19.46
C ASN A 150 0.48 -4.65 -20.08
N HIS A 151 0.21 -5.88 -19.61
CA HIS A 151 0.84 -7.06 -20.19
C HIS A 151 0.03 -8.33 -19.90
N ARG A 152 0.12 -9.32 -20.78
CA ARG A 152 -0.56 -10.62 -20.64
C ARG A 152 -0.30 -11.34 -19.31
N VAL A 153 0.80 -11.04 -18.61
CA VAL A 153 1.09 -11.67 -17.30
C VAL A 153 0.05 -11.30 -16.24
N ASN A 154 -0.66 -10.19 -16.46
CA ASN A 154 -1.75 -9.74 -15.60
C ASN A 154 -3.10 -10.33 -15.96
N GLU A 155 -3.18 -11.13 -17.04
CA GLU A 155 -4.40 -11.87 -17.35
C GLU A 155 -4.65 -12.90 -16.26
N ALA A 156 -5.90 -12.98 -15.82
CA ALA A 156 -6.37 -13.97 -14.89
C ALA A 156 -7.75 -14.45 -15.36
N LYS A 157 -7.82 -15.71 -15.73
CA LYS A 157 -9.00 -16.36 -16.32
C LYS A 157 -9.46 -17.48 -15.40
N ASN A 158 -10.72 -17.91 -15.57
CA ASN A 158 -11.27 -19.07 -14.87
C ASN A 158 -11.03 -19.01 -13.34
N LEU A 159 -11.66 -18.04 -12.67
CA LEU A 159 -11.57 -17.92 -11.22
C LEU A 159 -11.99 -19.22 -10.55
N LEU A 160 -11.16 -19.63 -9.60
CA LEU A 160 -11.30 -20.86 -8.86
C LEU A 160 -11.61 -20.55 -7.39
N ASP A 161 -12.39 -21.43 -6.77
CA ASP A 161 -12.62 -21.43 -5.34
C ASP A 161 -11.39 -21.97 -4.58
N GLU A 162 -11.49 -22.02 -3.25
CA GLU A 162 -10.43 -22.58 -2.40
C GLU A 162 -10.09 -24.06 -2.68
N ASN A 163 -10.97 -24.80 -3.37
CA ASN A 163 -10.80 -26.19 -3.75
C ASN A 163 -10.30 -26.35 -5.19
N GLY A 164 -9.98 -25.27 -5.89
CA GLY A 164 -9.53 -25.28 -7.28
C GLY A 164 -10.63 -25.60 -8.29
N LYS A 165 -11.91 -25.50 -7.89
CA LYS A 165 -13.06 -25.67 -8.77
C LYS A 165 -13.53 -24.32 -9.30
N PRO A 166 -14.17 -24.25 -10.48
CA PRO A 166 -14.74 -23.00 -10.96
C PRO A 166 -15.70 -22.38 -9.93
N ASP A 167 -15.43 -21.14 -9.51
CA ASP A 167 -16.26 -20.45 -8.53
C ASP A 167 -17.40 -19.69 -9.22
N TYR A 168 -18.47 -20.41 -9.53
CA TYR A 168 -19.63 -19.83 -10.22
C TYR A 168 -20.35 -18.77 -9.37
N ASN A 169 -20.34 -18.89 -8.04
CA ASN A 169 -20.96 -17.89 -7.15
C ASN A 169 -20.16 -16.58 -7.13
N LEU A 170 -18.83 -16.67 -7.15
CA LEU A 170 -17.95 -15.52 -7.31
C LEU A 170 -18.12 -14.92 -8.70
N MET A 171 -18.18 -15.74 -9.76
CA MET A 171 -18.44 -15.31 -11.13
C MET A 171 -19.80 -14.62 -11.32
N ASP A 172 -20.86 -15.07 -10.65
CA ASP A 172 -22.19 -14.43 -10.70
C ASP A 172 -22.24 -13.13 -9.89
N ARG A 173 -21.57 -13.08 -8.73
CA ARG A 173 -21.33 -11.81 -8.02
C ARG A 173 -20.56 -10.84 -8.91
N LEU A 174 -19.64 -11.35 -9.73
CA LEU A 174 -18.86 -10.57 -10.68
C LEU A 174 -19.67 -10.10 -11.89
N GLN A 175 -20.50 -10.95 -12.52
CA GLN A 175 -21.36 -10.55 -13.64
C GLN A 175 -22.31 -9.41 -13.26
N ASN A 176 -22.82 -9.40 -12.03
CA ASN A 176 -23.63 -8.29 -11.51
C ASN A 176 -22.81 -7.00 -11.27
N TYR A 177 -21.49 -7.11 -11.02
CA TYR A 177 -20.55 -5.98 -10.94
C TYR A 177 -20.07 -5.50 -12.33
N PHE A 178 -20.01 -6.38 -13.33
CA PHE A 178 -19.59 -6.05 -14.71
C PHE A 178 -20.51 -5.04 -15.40
N VAL A 179 -21.73 -4.83 -14.89
CA VAL A 179 -22.63 -3.79 -15.39
C VAL A 179 -22.18 -2.38 -14.94
N SER A 180 -21.29 -2.25 -13.94
CA SER A 180 -20.86 -0.93 -13.43
C SER A 180 -19.43 -0.49 -13.79
N GLU A 181 -18.43 -1.37 -13.95
CA GLU A 181 -17.03 -0.92 -14.17
C GLU A 181 -16.20 -1.83 -15.08
N ALA A 182 -15.69 -1.28 -16.19
CA ALA A 182 -14.76 -1.92 -17.12
C ALA A 182 -13.35 -1.32 -16.93
N LEU A 183 -12.37 -2.14 -16.53
CA LEU A 183 -10.99 -1.70 -16.24
C LEU A 183 -9.95 -2.65 -16.89
N PRO A 184 -9.11 -2.17 -17.83
CA PRO A 184 -8.18 -3.03 -18.60
C PRO A 184 -6.72 -3.08 -18.10
N LEU A 185 -6.37 -2.59 -16.91
CA LEU A 185 -4.96 -2.51 -16.48
C LEU A 185 -4.75 -2.84 -15.00
N GLY A 186 -3.80 -3.74 -14.71
CA GLY A 186 -3.42 -4.14 -13.35
C GLY A 186 -4.59 -4.76 -12.59
N HIS A 187 -4.61 -6.09 -12.46
CA HIS A 187 -5.74 -6.82 -11.84
C HIS A 187 -7.10 -6.68 -12.54
N GLY A 188 -7.20 -6.00 -13.69
CA GLY A 188 -8.46 -5.82 -14.44
C GLY A 188 -9.26 -7.10 -14.73
N ALA A 189 -8.61 -8.28 -14.67
CA ALA A 189 -9.25 -9.59 -14.81
C ALA A 189 -9.67 -10.27 -13.48
N VAL A 190 -9.12 -9.84 -12.33
CA VAL A 190 -9.41 -10.35 -10.96
C VAL A 190 -10.00 -9.30 -10.02
N LEU A 191 -10.28 -8.08 -10.49
CA LEU A 191 -10.81 -6.96 -9.70
C LEU A 191 -10.04 -6.79 -8.37
N SER A 192 -10.74 -6.52 -7.26
CA SER A 192 -10.18 -6.31 -5.92
C SER A 192 -9.85 -7.60 -5.15
N HIS A 193 -9.84 -8.78 -5.79
CA HIS A 193 -9.70 -10.07 -5.07
C HIS A 193 -8.35 -10.20 -4.36
N PRO A 194 -7.23 -9.79 -4.99
CA PRO A 194 -5.92 -9.82 -4.33
C PRO A 194 -5.84 -8.88 -3.13
N ASP A 195 -6.77 -7.93 -2.98
CA ASP A 195 -6.80 -6.95 -1.90
C ASP A 195 -7.71 -7.31 -0.73
N ARG A 196 -8.48 -8.41 -0.81
CA ARG A 196 -9.44 -8.84 0.22
C ARG A 196 -8.77 -9.79 1.23
N PRO A 197 -8.54 -9.37 2.48
CA PRO A 197 -7.72 -10.15 3.42
C PRO A 197 -8.24 -11.54 3.77
N PHE A 198 -9.54 -11.76 3.65
CA PHE A 198 -10.20 -13.00 4.07
C PHE A 198 -10.29 -14.08 2.97
N LEU A 199 -9.92 -13.74 1.73
CA LEU A 199 -10.25 -14.56 0.57
C LEU A 199 -9.20 -15.66 0.29
N SER A 200 -9.66 -16.90 0.12
CA SER A 200 -8.92 -17.96 -0.54
C SER A 200 -9.52 -18.18 -1.93
N TRP A 201 -8.70 -18.12 -2.98
CA TRP A 201 -9.15 -18.10 -4.37
C TRP A 201 -8.05 -18.55 -5.31
N GLY A 202 -8.37 -18.79 -6.58
CA GLY A 202 -7.39 -19.11 -7.60
C GLY A 202 -7.77 -18.58 -8.98
N TYR A 203 -6.85 -18.68 -9.92
CA TYR A 203 -7.03 -18.26 -11.31
C TYR A 203 -6.02 -18.95 -12.23
N ILE A 204 -6.29 -18.97 -13.52
CA ILE A 204 -5.31 -19.32 -14.56
C ILE A 204 -4.67 -18.03 -15.06
N ASN A 205 -3.36 -17.89 -14.92
CA ASN A 205 -2.65 -16.68 -15.35
C ASN A 205 -2.48 -16.63 -16.89
N GLY A 206 -1.97 -15.53 -17.43
CA GLY A 206 -1.72 -15.40 -18.87
C GLY A 206 -0.60 -16.27 -19.45
N ARG A 207 0.02 -17.15 -18.64
CA ARG A 207 0.91 -18.23 -19.08
C ARG A 207 0.22 -19.60 -19.11
N GLY A 208 -1.06 -19.67 -18.73
CA GLY A 208 -1.81 -20.93 -18.63
C GLY A 208 -1.53 -21.70 -17.33
N GLU A 209 -0.86 -21.09 -16.36
CA GLU A 209 -0.55 -21.71 -15.07
C GLU A 209 -1.70 -21.50 -14.08
N THR A 210 -2.09 -22.56 -13.37
CA THR A 210 -3.05 -22.47 -12.28
C THR A 210 -2.38 -21.91 -11.03
N ILE A 211 -2.90 -20.79 -10.53
CA ILE A 211 -2.44 -20.09 -9.34
C ILE A 211 -3.48 -20.22 -8.24
N THR A 212 -3.05 -20.55 -7.03
CA THR A 212 -3.88 -20.54 -5.82
C THR A 212 -3.34 -19.49 -4.85
N ARG A 213 -4.26 -18.76 -4.21
CA ARG A 213 -3.99 -17.69 -3.24
C ARG A 213 -4.74 -17.96 -1.94
N ASN A 214 -4.08 -17.69 -0.83
CA ASN A 214 -4.66 -17.73 0.51
C ASN A 214 -4.32 -16.40 1.18
N ASN A 215 -5.13 -15.38 0.91
CA ASN A 215 -4.86 -14.03 1.40
C ASN A 215 -4.73 -13.98 2.93
N PRO A 216 -5.54 -14.71 3.74
CA PRO A 216 -5.34 -14.72 5.20
C PRO A 216 -3.93 -15.14 5.61
N LYS A 217 -3.42 -16.22 5.00
CA LYS A 217 -2.06 -16.72 5.27
C LYS A 217 -1.01 -15.74 4.78
N ASP A 218 -1.13 -15.27 3.55
CA ASP A 218 -0.17 -14.36 2.92
C ASP A 218 -0.07 -13.04 3.71
N PHE A 219 -1.21 -12.52 4.17
CA PHE A 219 -1.28 -11.24 4.87
C PHE A 219 -0.90 -11.34 6.34
N LEU A 220 -1.09 -12.50 6.98
CA LEU A 220 -0.51 -12.77 8.29
C LEU A 220 1.02 -12.80 8.22
N GLU A 221 1.59 -13.40 7.18
CA GLU A 221 3.04 -13.35 6.93
C GLU A 221 3.51 -11.91 6.67
N ALA A 222 2.77 -11.15 5.87
CA ALA A 222 3.09 -9.75 5.61
C ALA A 222 3.08 -8.91 6.90
N ALA A 223 2.07 -9.06 7.77
CA ALA A 223 2.02 -8.40 9.07
C ALA A 223 3.18 -8.79 9.99
N ASP A 224 3.60 -10.07 9.97
CA ASP A 224 4.77 -10.55 10.70
C ASP A 224 6.07 -9.87 10.22
N GLN A 225 6.23 -9.74 8.91
CA GLN A 225 7.38 -9.07 8.30
C GLN A 225 7.36 -7.55 8.51
N MET A 226 6.19 -6.91 8.50
CA MET A 226 6.03 -5.50 8.86
C MET A 226 6.48 -5.25 10.30
N CYS A 227 6.08 -6.09 11.25
CA CYS A 227 6.52 -5.98 12.63
C CYS A 227 8.06 -6.07 12.75
N LYS A 228 8.70 -7.00 12.02
CA LYS A 228 10.18 -7.09 11.97
C LYS A 228 10.82 -5.84 11.38
N ALA A 229 10.30 -5.35 10.25
CA ALA A 229 10.81 -4.14 9.59
C ALA A 229 10.71 -2.91 10.52
N MET A 230 9.59 -2.76 11.20
CA MET A 230 9.35 -1.69 12.16
C MET A 230 10.24 -1.79 13.41
N ARG A 231 10.51 -3.01 13.92
CA ARG A 231 11.48 -3.22 15.01
C ARG A 231 12.91 -2.87 14.59
N ARG A 232 13.31 -3.23 13.37
CA ARG A 232 14.60 -2.82 12.79
C ARG A 232 14.69 -1.31 12.61
N TYR A 233 13.59 -0.66 12.21
CA TYR A 233 13.50 0.80 12.15
C TYR A 233 13.76 1.44 13.52
N LEU A 234 13.13 0.93 14.58
CA LEU A 234 13.35 1.42 15.95
C LEU A 234 14.81 1.19 16.40
N ALA A 235 15.38 0.03 16.08
CA ALA A 235 16.78 -0.27 16.37
C ALA A 235 17.77 0.58 15.55
N GLY A 236 17.33 1.16 14.43
CA GLY A 236 18.21 1.85 13.49
C GLY A 236 19.15 0.93 12.71
N ASP A 237 18.86 -0.37 12.71
CA ASP A 237 19.69 -1.40 12.09
C ASP A 237 18.80 -2.29 11.20
N PRO A 238 18.93 -2.20 9.86
CA PRO A 238 18.15 -3.00 8.92
C PRO A 238 18.47 -4.49 8.96
N ASP A 239 19.61 -4.88 9.54
CA ASP A 239 20.05 -6.28 9.66
C ASP A 239 19.80 -6.87 11.06
N ALA A 240 19.23 -6.08 11.98
CA ALA A 240 18.99 -6.54 13.35
C ALA A 240 18.15 -7.82 13.37
N ASN A 241 18.59 -8.77 14.20
CA ASN A 241 17.84 -9.98 14.49
C ASN A 241 16.72 -9.65 15.49
N VAL A 242 15.50 -9.50 14.99
CA VAL A 242 14.33 -9.10 15.78
C VAL A 242 13.19 -10.11 15.59
N PRO A 243 12.38 -10.36 16.63
CA PRO A 243 11.22 -11.23 16.48
C PRO A 243 10.13 -10.54 15.62
N GLY A 244 9.23 -11.34 15.06
CA GLY A 244 8.01 -10.85 14.40
C GLY A 244 6.89 -10.53 15.39
N LEU A 245 5.64 -10.77 14.98
CA LEU A 245 4.48 -10.55 15.84
C LEU A 245 4.56 -11.42 17.11
N PRO A 246 4.16 -10.91 18.29
CA PRO A 246 3.96 -11.76 19.47
C PRO A 246 2.93 -12.86 19.19
N GLU A 247 3.14 -14.06 19.71
CA GLU A 247 2.38 -15.25 19.30
C GLU A 247 0.87 -15.12 19.53
N LEU A 248 0.43 -14.61 20.69
CA LEU A 248 -0.99 -14.44 20.99
C LEU A 248 -1.65 -13.40 20.08
N ASP A 249 -0.96 -12.28 19.81
CA ASP A 249 -1.46 -11.26 18.88
C ASP A 249 -1.50 -11.80 17.45
N LYS A 250 -0.52 -12.61 17.05
CA LYS A 250 -0.47 -13.26 15.73
C LYS A 250 -1.66 -14.20 15.52
N ILE A 251 -1.99 -15.01 16.52
CA ILE A 251 -3.17 -15.89 16.50
C ILE A 251 -4.45 -15.05 16.37
N PHE A 252 -4.55 -13.94 17.10
CA PHE A 252 -5.72 -13.07 17.04
C PHE A 252 -5.83 -12.32 15.70
N ILE A 253 -4.73 -11.86 15.12
CA ILE A 253 -4.68 -11.28 13.78
C ILE A 253 -5.15 -12.30 12.73
N ASP A 254 -4.66 -13.55 12.76
CA ASP A 254 -5.11 -14.61 11.87
C ASP A 254 -6.61 -14.88 12.01
N PHE A 255 -7.11 -14.95 13.25
CA PHE A 255 -8.54 -15.07 13.54
C PHE A 255 -9.34 -13.92 12.89
N MET A 256 -8.91 -12.68 13.07
CA MET A 256 -9.61 -11.52 12.49
C MET A 256 -9.57 -11.53 10.96
N LEU A 257 -8.41 -11.81 10.35
CA LEU A 257 -8.26 -11.92 8.90
C LEU A 257 -9.19 -12.97 8.29
N ARG A 258 -9.44 -14.08 8.99
CA ARG A 258 -10.33 -15.16 8.52
C ARG A 258 -11.82 -14.89 8.76
N ASN A 259 -12.18 -14.18 9.82
CA ASN A 259 -13.57 -14.05 10.25
C ASN A 259 -14.23 -12.73 9.87
N ILE A 260 -13.45 -11.69 9.57
CA ILE A 260 -13.97 -10.41 9.08
C ILE A 260 -14.10 -10.49 7.55
N THR A 261 -15.26 -10.95 7.08
CA THR A 261 -15.54 -11.32 5.68
C THR A 261 -16.48 -10.35 4.96
N ASP A 262 -16.82 -9.21 5.58
CA ASP A 262 -17.77 -8.26 5.01
C ASP A 262 -17.28 -7.72 3.66
N ASN A 263 -18.20 -7.58 2.71
CA ASN A 263 -17.86 -7.07 1.37
C ASN A 263 -17.34 -5.62 1.41
N SER A 264 -17.83 -4.81 2.35
CA SER A 264 -17.41 -3.41 2.50
C SER A 264 -16.11 -3.30 3.30
N GLY A 265 -15.08 -2.72 2.70
CA GLY A 265 -13.81 -2.43 3.38
C GLY A 265 -13.98 -1.52 4.60
N SER A 266 -14.91 -0.56 4.58
CA SER A 266 -15.17 0.32 5.72
C SER A 266 -15.79 -0.41 6.92
N VAL A 267 -16.65 -1.39 6.67
CA VAL A 267 -17.24 -2.23 7.74
C VAL A 267 -16.16 -3.11 8.37
N ARG A 268 -15.30 -3.72 7.54
CA ARG A 268 -14.16 -4.51 8.04
C ARG A 268 -13.20 -3.65 8.85
N HIS A 269 -12.88 -2.46 8.35
CA HIS A 269 -12.02 -1.49 9.04
C HIS A 269 -12.59 -1.07 10.39
N GLN A 270 -13.90 -0.80 10.48
CA GLN A 270 -14.53 -0.48 11.76
C GLN A 270 -14.41 -1.63 12.77
N LYS A 271 -14.60 -2.89 12.36
CA LYS A 271 -14.42 -4.06 13.24
C LYS A 271 -12.98 -4.18 13.77
N TRP A 272 -11.98 -3.78 12.98
CA TRP A 272 -10.61 -3.67 13.47
C TRP A 272 -10.43 -2.55 14.48
N LEU A 273 -10.99 -1.36 14.22
CA LEU A 273 -10.94 -0.24 15.16
C LEU A 273 -11.62 -0.59 16.50
N ASP A 274 -12.76 -1.28 16.47
CA ASP A 274 -13.46 -1.72 17.67
C ASP A 274 -12.60 -2.69 18.49
N ALA A 275 -11.94 -3.66 17.84
CA ALA A 275 -11.03 -4.59 18.53
C ALA A 275 -9.82 -3.87 19.17
N ILE A 276 -9.30 -2.83 18.51
CA ILE A 276 -8.22 -1.98 19.06
C ILE A 276 -8.73 -1.17 20.26
N ALA A 277 -9.91 -0.55 20.16
CA ALA A 277 -10.52 0.25 21.22
C ALA A 277 -10.89 -0.58 22.46
N GLU A 278 -11.32 -1.83 22.26
CA GLU A 278 -11.59 -2.79 23.33
C GLU A 278 -10.32 -3.32 24.00
N GLY A 279 -9.15 -3.11 23.40
CA GLY A 279 -7.85 -3.57 23.93
C GLY A 279 -7.63 -5.06 23.77
N LYS A 280 -8.06 -5.64 22.64
CA LYS A 280 -7.87 -7.07 22.36
C LYS A 280 -6.42 -7.47 22.09
N PHE A 281 -5.57 -6.50 21.75
CA PHE A 281 -4.14 -6.70 21.50
C PHE A 281 -3.33 -6.44 22.76
N SER A 282 -2.13 -7.04 22.84
CA SER A 282 -1.25 -6.97 24.02
C SER A 282 -0.78 -5.56 24.37
N PHE A 283 -0.82 -4.61 23.43
CA PHE A 283 -0.49 -3.20 23.67
C PHE A 283 -1.61 -2.41 24.40
N GLY A 284 -2.73 -3.04 24.71
CA GLY A 284 -3.86 -2.43 25.42
C GLY A 284 -4.79 -1.60 24.52
N LYS A 285 -5.60 -0.75 25.14
CA LYS A 285 -6.62 0.06 24.44
C LYS A 285 -5.98 1.23 23.69
N ALA A 286 -6.55 1.57 22.55
CA ALA A 286 -6.25 2.81 21.85
C ALA A 286 -7.44 3.28 21.02
N ASP A 287 -7.57 4.60 20.84
CA ASP A 287 -8.52 5.20 19.92
C ASP A 287 -7.77 5.63 18.66
N VAL A 288 -8.17 5.12 17.49
CA VAL A 288 -7.45 5.31 16.23
C VAL A 288 -8.44 5.79 15.18
N THR A 289 -8.10 6.89 14.52
CA THR A 289 -8.98 7.54 13.55
C THR A 289 -8.27 7.73 12.22
N TYR A 290 -9.06 7.72 11.14
CA TYR A 290 -8.60 8.02 9.80
C TYR A 290 -9.62 8.93 9.11
N ILE A 291 -9.17 10.12 8.71
CA ILE A 291 -10.00 11.11 8.01
C ILE A 291 -9.28 11.48 6.72
N PRO A 292 -9.60 10.86 5.57
CA PRO A 292 -8.82 11.01 4.35
C PRO A 292 -8.89 12.43 3.78
N LYS A 293 -10.06 13.08 3.86
CA LYS A 293 -10.37 14.38 3.22
C LYS A 293 -11.46 15.11 4.00
N GLY A 294 -11.67 16.38 3.68
CA GLY A 294 -12.67 17.23 4.34
C GLY A 294 -12.20 17.75 5.70
N LYS A 295 -13.15 18.22 6.50
CA LYS A 295 -12.88 18.75 7.84
C LYS A 295 -12.05 17.78 8.68
N ASP A 296 -11.09 18.33 9.41
CA ASP A 296 -10.15 17.63 10.29
C ASP A 296 -9.17 16.65 9.61
N SER A 297 -9.20 16.49 8.28
CA SER A 297 -8.16 15.77 7.54
C SER A 297 -6.81 16.49 7.61
N TRP A 298 -5.70 15.78 7.36
CA TRP A 298 -4.37 16.38 7.29
C TRP A 298 -4.31 17.55 6.30
N LYS A 299 -4.98 17.44 5.15
CA LYS A 299 -5.06 18.53 4.17
C LYS A 299 -5.78 19.76 4.73
N HIS A 300 -6.93 19.55 5.38
CA HIS A 300 -7.69 20.64 5.98
C HIS A 300 -6.89 21.34 7.08
N GLN A 301 -6.20 20.59 7.94
CA GLN A 301 -5.34 21.15 8.97
C GLN A 301 -4.15 21.94 8.39
N ALA A 302 -3.62 21.52 7.24
CA ALA A 302 -2.48 22.17 6.58
C ALA A 302 -2.85 23.42 5.76
N LEU A 303 -4.01 23.41 5.10
CA LEU A 303 -4.39 24.43 4.11
C LEU A 303 -5.68 25.21 4.45
N GLY A 304 -6.43 24.78 5.47
CA GLY A 304 -7.70 25.41 5.85
C GLY A 304 -8.85 25.19 4.85
N THR A 305 -8.77 24.17 3.99
CA THR A 305 -9.79 23.87 2.98
C THR A 305 -10.42 22.49 3.19
N GLU A 306 -11.73 22.42 3.00
CA GLU A 306 -12.49 21.16 2.95
C GLU A 306 -12.66 20.64 1.51
N ASP A 307 -12.25 21.42 0.50
CA ASP A 307 -12.42 21.10 -0.91
C ASP A 307 -11.64 19.81 -1.25
N LEU A 308 -12.33 18.84 -1.86
CA LEU A 308 -11.76 17.53 -2.23
C LEU A 308 -10.70 17.65 -3.33
N VAL A 309 -10.85 18.63 -4.22
CA VAL A 309 -9.94 18.93 -5.32
C VAL A 309 -9.75 20.44 -5.35
N GLU A 310 -8.50 20.88 -5.41
CA GLU A 310 -8.17 22.29 -5.47
C GLU A 310 -8.62 22.90 -6.80
N ARG A 311 -9.10 24.16 -6.75
CA ARG A 311 -9.45 24.91 -7.95
C ARG A 311 -8.19 25.36 -8.69
N LYS A 312 -8.28 25.47 -10.01
CA LYS A 312 -7.17 25.98 -10.83
C LYS A 312 -6.82 27.41 -10.37
N ASN A 313 -5.56 27.64 -10.01
CA ASN A 313 -5.03 28.91 -9.47
C ASN A 313 -5.55 29.32 -8.09
N GLU A 314 -6.02 28.37 -7.27
CA GLU A 314 -6.34 28.62 -5.87
C GLU A 314 -5.09 29.07 -5.08
N ILE A 315 -5.27 30.06 -4.21
CA ILE A 315 -4.23 30.62 -3.34
C ILE A 315 -4.67 30.40 -1.89
N PHE A 316 -3.81 29.75 -1.10
CA PHE A 316 -4.09 29.43 0.30
C PHE A 316 -3.39 30.40 1.26
N PRO A 317 -3.97 30.70 2.43
CA PRO A 317 -3.28 31.43 3.47
C PRO A 317 -2.03 30.68 3.95
N TYR A 318 -0.87 31.33 3.99
CA TYR A 318 0.32 30.72 4.56
C TYR A 318 0.27 30.74 6.09
N GLN A 319 0.60 29.61 6.70
CA GLN A 319 0.90 29.52 8.14
C GLN A 319 2.25 28.83 8.32
N PRO A 320 3.16 29.30 9.20
CA PRO A 320 4.45 28.63 9.43
C PRO A 320 4.32 27.16 9.84
N SER A 321 3.21 26.80 10.50
CA SER A 321 2.87 25.42 10.88
C SER A 321 2.75 24.48 9.67
N PHE A 322 2.49 25.00 8.46
CA PHE A 322 2.43 24.20 7.23
C PHE A 322 3.69 23.35 7.03
N LEU A 323 4.87 23.90 7.33
CA LEU A 323 6.16 23.22 7.11
C LEU A 323 6.35 21.97 7.99
N ALA A 324 5.62 21.89 9.10
CA ALA A 324 5.61 20.77 10.02
C ALA A 324 4.28 20.01 10.01
N SER A 325 3.36 20.35 9.10
CA SER A 325 2.07 19.68 8.99
C SER A 325 2.23 18.25 8.50
N ASP A 326 1.38 17.34 8.99
CA ASP A 326 1.38 15.94 8.57
C ASP A 326 1.20 15.81 7.05
N TRP A 327 0.34 16.63 6.45
CA TRP A 327 0.08 16.62 5.01
C TRP A 327 1.34 16.96 4.20
N LYS A 328 2.06 18.01 4.60
CA LYS A 328 3.31 18.40 3.93
C LYS A 328 4.37 17.33 4.09
N LEU A 329 4.57 16.82 5.32
CA LEU A 329 5.59 15.80 5.60
C LEU A 329 5.29 14.48 4.89
N PHE A 330 4.03 14.09 4.77
CA PHE A 330 3.61 12.96 3.94
C PHE A 330 4.01 13.16 2.48
N HIS A 331 3.70 14.31 1.88
CA HIS A 331 4.01 14.55 0.46
C HIS A 331 5.51 14.67 0.19
N ASP A 332 6.30 15.22 1.12
CA ASP A 332 7.76 15.16 1.05
C ASP A 332 8.26 13.70 1.06
N ALA A 333 7.73 12.88 1.99
CA ALA A 333 8.07 11.48 2.07
C ALA A 333 7.69 10.71 0.80
N LEU A 334 6.54 11.04 0.21
CA LEU A 334 6.04 10.42 -1.02
C LEU A 334 6.96 10.69 -2.20
N GLN A 335 7.42 11.93 -2.36
CA GLN A 335 8.40 12.31 -3.38
C GLN A 335 9.76 11.64 -3.15
N SER A 336 10.23 11.61 -1.90
CA SER A 336 11.48 10.95 -1.52
C SER A 336 11.44 9.44 -1.79
N HIS A 337 10.33 8.78 -1.45
CA HIS A 337 10.09 7.37 -1.77
C HIS A 337 10.09 7.13 -3.28
N HIS A 338 9.26 7.88 -4.03
CA HIS A 338 9.18 7.77 -5.48
C HIS A 338 10.56 7.93 -6.15
N PHE A 339 11.29 8.98 -5.77
CA PHE A 339 12.60 9.26 -6.33
C PHE A 339 13.56 8.09 -6.12
N TYR A 340 13.65 7.60 -4.87
CA TYR A 340 14.52 6.47 -4.54
C TYR A 340 14.14 5.22 -5.34
N ILE A 341 12.86 4.85 -5.40
CA ILE A 341 12.45 3.64 -6.13
C ILE A 341 12.85 3.72 -7.61
N ILE A 342 12.51 4.83 -8.27
CA ILE A 342 12.66 4.98 -9.72
C ILE A 342 14.11 5.22 -10.14
N HIS A 343 14.84 6.05 -9.40
CA HIS A 343 16.16 6.52 -9.81
C HIS A 343 17.32 5.80 -9.15
N ASP A 344 17.13 5.19 -7.98
CA ASP A 344 18.23 4.58 -7.23
C ASP A 344 18.07 3.06 -7.07
N LEU A 345 16.88 2.58 -6.69
CA LEU A 345 16.66 1.17 -6.38
C LEU A 345 16.51 0.33 -7.65
N LEU A 346 15.49 0.59 -8.47
CA LEU A 346 15.18 -0.23 -9.64
C LEU A 346 16.33 -0.28 -10.68
N PRO A 347 17.10 0.81 -10.90
CA PRO A 347 18.26 0.74 -11.78
C PRO A 347 19.34 -0.27 -11.34
N LYS A 348 19.49 -0.54 -10.03
CA LYS A 348 20.41 -1.58 -9.53
C LYS A 348 20.02 -3.01 -9.98
N TYR A 349 18.77 -3.18 -10.38
CA TYR A 349 18.22 -4.43 -10.93
C TYR A 349 18.08 -4.39 -12.46
N GLY A 350 18.66 -3.36 -13.11
CA GLY A 350 18.53 -3.15 -14.55
C GLY A 350 17.09 -2.85 -14.98
N ILE A 351 16.27 -2.27 -14.11
CA ILE A 351 14.89 -1.87 -14.38
C ILE A 351 14.85 -0.36 -14.53
N CYS A 352 14.54 0.13 -15.73
CA CYS A 352 14.35 1.55 -16.01
C CYS A 352 12.89 1.80 -16.38
N VAL A 353 12.21 2.62 -15.58
CA VAL A 353 10.77 2.94 -15.68
C VAL A 353 10.51 4.45 -15.57
N ALA A 354 11.55 5.26 -15.79
CA ALA A 354 11.57 6.72 -15.62
C ALA A 354 10.94 7.50 -16.78
#